data_AF-A0A6A3AY02-F1
#
_entry.id   AF-A0A6A3AY02-F1
#
_cell.length_a   1.000
_cell.length_b   1.000
_cell.length_c   1.000
_cell.angle_alpha   90.00
_cell.angle_beta   90.00
_cell.angle_gamma   90.00
#
_symmetry.space_group_name_H-M   'P 1'
#
loop_
_entity.id
_entity.type
_entity.pdbx_description
1 polymer ?
#
loop_
_entity_poly.entity_id
_entity_poly.type
_entity_poly.pdbx_seq_one_letter_code
_entity_poly.pdbx_strand_id
1 'polypeptide(L)'
;MASRDFFLLISAIALFSAIFVSDAAGSVGINYGRVANNLPSPGKVVELLKSRGINKVKLYDTDATVLTALANSGITVVVALPNELLASIAVDQSTADNWVQSNITKFYPQTKIEATAVGNEVFVDPNNTTNYLVPAMKNIHASLVKSKLDSAIKISSPLAFSALQNSYPSSAGSFKQELVEHVIKPMLDFLKQTGSYLMVNAYPFFAYSANSNQISPDYDLFKDNPGVVDSGFEAQIDAVFAALSAIQ
;
A
#
# COMPACT_ATOMS: atom_id res chain seq x y z
N MET A 1 -5.56 -13.92 -52.19
CA MET A 1 -4.41 -13.00 -52.00
C MET A 1 -4.88 -11.92 -51.04
N ALA A 2 -4.34 -11.85 -49.82
CA ALA A 2 -4.75 -10.79 -48.89
C ALA A 2 -4.25 -9.42 -49.38
N SER A 3 -5.07 -8.37 -49.24
CA SER A 3 -4.74 -7.04 -49.75
C SER A 3 -3.67 -6.35 -48.89
N ARG A 4 -2.93 -5.40 -49.46
CA ARG A 4 -1.95 -4.58 -48.76
C ARG A 4 -2.55 -3.90 -47.51
N ASP A 5 -3.82 -3.51 -47.59
CA ASP A 5 -4.53 -2.84 -46.50
C ASP A 5 -4.84 -3.79 -45.33
N PHE A 6 -5.03 -5.08 -45.61
CA PHE A 6 -5.18 -6.12 -44.59
C PHE A 6 -3.88 -6.31 -43.78
N PHE A 7 -2.73 -6.27 -44.45
CA PHE A 7 -1.43 -6.36 -43.77
C PHE A 7 -1.08 -5.09 -42.98
N LEU A 8 -1.50 -3.90 -43.46
CA LEU A 8 -1.34 -2.64 -42.74
C LEU A 8 -2.20 -2.59 -41.46
N LEU A 9 -3.44 -3.09 -41.51
CA LEU A 9 -4.33 -3.16 -40.36
C LEU A 9 -3.79 -4.11 -39.28
N ILE A 10 -3.29 -5.29 -39.67
CA ILE A 10 -2.65 -6.24 -38.72
C ILE A 10 -1.39 -5.63 -38.11
N SER A 11 -0.58 -4.93 -38.90
CA SER A 11 0.63 -4.26 -38.39
C SER A 11 0.29 -3.14 -37.42
N ALA A 12 -0.76 -2.36 -37.67
CA ALA A 12 -1.25 -1.30 -36.79
C ALA A 12 -1.82 -1.85 -35.46
N ILE A 13 -2.54 -2.98 -35.50
CA ILE A 13 -3.03 -3.67 -34.30
C ILE A 13 -1.85 -4.20 -33.48
N ALA A 14 -0.86 -4.84 -34.12
CA ALA A 14 0.34 -5.34 -33.43
C ALA A 14 1.19 -4.22 -32.80
N LEU A 15 1.31 -3.06 -33.47
CA LEU A 15 1.96 -1.87 -32.91
C LEU A 15 1.18 -1.28 -31.72
N PHE A 16 -0.16 -1.29 -31.75
CA PHE A 16 -0.97 -0.88 -30.60
C PHE A 16 -0.86 -1.86 -29.42
N SER A 17 -0.76 -3.17 -29.68
CA SER A 17 -0.54 -4.19 -28.63
C SER A 17 0.84 -4.07 -27.99
N ALA A 18 1.86 -3.66 -28.74
CA ALA A 18 3.22 -3.45 -28.23
C ALA A 18 3.36 -2.18 -27.35
N ILE A 19 2.41 -1.24 -27.41
CA ILE A 19 2.38 -0.05 -26.53
C ILE A 19 1.77 -0.39 -25.15
N PHE A 20 1.08 -1.53 -25.03
CA PHE A 20 0.57 -2.06 -23.76
C PHE A 20 1.44 -3.19 -23.22
N VAL A 21 2.76 -3.08 -23.37
CA VAL A 21 3.63 -3.74 -22.38
C VAL A 21 3.39 -2.99 -21.08
N SER A 22 2.46 -3.52 -20.25
CA SER A 22 2.39 -3.11 -18.87
C SER A 22 3.79 -3.27 -18.31
N ASP A 23 4.35 -2.20 -17.75
CA ASP A 23 5.56 -2.25 -16.96
C ASP A 23 5.25 -3.13 -15.74
N ALA A 24 5.30 -4.45 -15.94
CA ALA A 24 5.03 -5.47 -14.93
C ALA A 24 6.22 -5.57 -13.95
N ALA A 25 7.22 -4.70 -14.09
CA ALA A 25 8.23 -4.46 -13.09
C ALA A 25 7.59 -3.68 -11.93
N GLY A 26 7.35 -4.37 -10.81
CA GLY A 26 7.02 -3.70 -9.56
C GLY A 26 8.08 -2.65 -9.19
N SER A 27 7.67 -1.56 -8.56
CA SER A 27 8.60 -0.53 -8.08
C SER A 27 9.08 -0.86 -6.66
N VAL A 28 10.37 -0.67 -6.39
CA VAL A 28 10.93 -0.78 -5.04
C VAL A 28 10.97 0.59 -4.37
N GLY A 29 10.54 0.65 -3.11
CA GLY A 29 10.61 1.83 -2.26
C GLY A 29 11.12 1.49 -0.86
N ILE A 30 11.28 2.51 -0.02
CA ILE A 30 11.71 2.34 1.38
C ILE A 30 10.71 2.98 2.34
N ASN A 31 10.53 2.37 3.51
CA ASN A 31 9.88 3.00 4.65
C ASN A 31 10.86 3.99 5.32
N TYR A 32 10.53 5.28 5.36
CA TYR A 32 11.33 6.30 6.05
C TYR A 32 10.84 6.47 7.49
N GLY A 33 11.23 5.52 8.34
CA GLY A 33 10.99 5.58 9.78
C GLY A 33 11.87 6.64 10.45
N ARG A 34 11.28 7.39 11.40
CA ARG A 34 11.96 8.52 12.06
C ARG A 34 11.94 8.49 13.59
N VAL A 35 11.59 7.36 14.18
CA VAL A 35 11.65 7.16 15.65
C VAL A 35 13.09 6.85 16.05
N ALA A 36 13.92 7.90 16.12
CA ALA A 36 15.32 7.86 16.56
C ALA A 36 15.84 9.29 16.85
N ASN A 37 16.99 9.42 17.51
CA ASN A 37 17.53 10.70 17.96
C ASN A 37 18.81 11.16 17.24
N ASN A 38 19.28 10.41 16.23
CA ASN A 38 20.55 10.63 15.54
C ASN A 38 20.43 10.53 14.00
N LEU A 39 19.22 10.65 13.47
CA LEU A 39 18.99 10.53 12.03
C LEU A 39 19.46 11.78 11.26
N PRO A 40 19.85 11.63 9.97
CA PRO A 40 20.12 12.77 9.11
C PRO A 40 18.87 13.66 8.93
N SER A 41 19.09 14.93 8.60
CA SER A 41 17.99 15.84 8.27
C SER A 41 17.22 15.37 7.03
N PRO A 42 15.94 15.74 6.87
CA PRO A 42 15.13 15.30 5.73
C PRO A 42 15.76 15.62 4.36
N GLY A 43 16.39 16.78 4.20
CA GLY A 43 17.11 17.14 2.98
C GLY A 43 18.27 16.16 2.66
N LYS A 44 19.07 15.80 3.67
CA LYS A 44 20.14 14.79 3.51
C LYS A 44 19.60 13.41 3.18
N VAL A 45 18.44 13.05 3.73
CA VAL A 45 17.78 11.79 3.37
C VAL A 45 17.30 11.82 1.91
N VAL A 46 16.76 12.94 1.43
CA VAL A 46 16.37 13.09 0.02
C VAL A 46 17.58 12.97 -0.92
N GLU A 47 18.72 13.58 -0.56
CA GLU A 47 19.98 13.41 -1.30
C GLU A 47 20.43 11.94 -1.31
N LEU A 48 20.37 11.26 -0.15
CA LEU A 48 20.73 9.85 -0.02
C LEU A 48 19.85 8.96 -0.91
N LEU A 49 18.53 9.13 -0.86
CA LEU A 49 17.57 8.37 -1.67
C LEU A 49 17.89 8.52 -3.17
N LYS A 50 18.09 9.77 -3.63
CA LYS A 50 18.49 10.05 -5.02
C LYS A 50 19.82 9.39 -5.40
N SER A 51 20.82 9.46 -4.52
CA SER A 51 22.15 8.85 -4.77
C SER A 51 22.13 7.32 -4.85
N ARG A 52 21.03 6.69 -4.43
CA ARG A 52 20.81 5.23 -4.48
C ARG A 52 19.76 4.82 -5.51
N GLY A 53 19.26 5.77 -6.32
CA GLY A 53 18.21 5.49 -7.30
C GLY A 53 16.84 5.17 -6.70
N ILE A 54 16.64 5.45 -5.41
CA ILE A 54 15.36 5.19 -4.72
C ILE A 54 14.42 6.36 -5.02
N ASN A 55 13.31 6.05 -5.68
CA ASN A 55 12.33 7.03 -6.16
C ASN A 55 10.96 6.90 -5.47
N LYS A 56 10.81 5.99 -4.50
CA LYS A 56 9.60 5.82 -3.70
C LYS A 56 9.90 5.72 -2.21
N VAL A 57 9.08 6.41 -1.41
CA VAL A 57 9.17 6.38 0.05
C VAL A 57 7.79 6.29 0.69
N LYS A 58 7.66 5.53 1.77
CA LYS A 58 6.50 5.55 2.66
C LYS A 58 6.86 6.25 3.97
N LEU A 59 6.07 7.25 4.35
CA LEU A 59 6.10 7.90 5.65
C LEU A 59 5.06 7.25 6.58
N TYR A 60 5.25 7.39 7.89
CA TYR A 60 4.29 6.95 8.91
C TYR A 60 3.48 8.11 9.52
N ASP A 61 3.58 9.29 8.91
CA ASP A 61 2.89 10.51 9.30
C ASP A 61 2.80 11.47 8.10
N THR A 62 2.51 12.73 8.38
CA THR A 62 2.50 13.86 7.44
C THR A 62 3.39 15.01 7.91
N ASP A 63 4.60 14.72 8.41
CA ASP A 63 5.53 15.76 8.88
C ASP A 63 5.83 16.80 7.80
N ALA A 64 5.52 18.07 8.11
CA ALA A 64 5.65 19.18 7.17
C ALA A 64 7.08 19.45 6.73
N THR A 65 8.07 19.21 7.59
CA THR A 65 9.49 19.42 7.27
C THR A 65 9.95 18.40 6.23
N VAL A 66 9.50 17.15 6.36
CA VAL A 66 9.85 16.08 5.43
C VAL A 66 9.12 16.23 4.11
N LEU A 67 7.83 16.53 4.12
CA LEU A 67 7.08 16.81 2.90
C LEU A 67 7.68 18.00 2.15
N THR A 68 8.05 19.08 2.85
CA THR A 68 8.76 20.22 2.23
C THR A 68 10.10 19.81 1.62
N ALA A 69 10.89 18.96 2.29
CA ALA A 69 12.17 18.49 1.75
C ALA A 69 12.00 17.59 0.50
N LEU A 70 10.89 16.87 0.39
CA LEU A 70 10.55 16.04 -0.76
C LEU A 70 10.00 16.85 -1.95
N ALA A 71 9.68 18.12 -1.76
CA ALA A 71 9.18 19.00 -2.82
C ALA A 71 10.16 19.08 -4.01
N ASN A 72 9.64 18.90 -5.22
CA ASN A 72 10.38 18.89 -6.49
C ASN A 72 11.52 17.87 -6.54
N SER A 73 11.56 16.91 -5.62
CA SER A 73 12.60 15.88 -5.59
C SER A 73 12.42 14.85 -6.71
N GLY A 74 11.19 14.67 -7.19
CA GLY A 74 10.81 13.59 -8.10
C GLY A 74 10.52 12.26 -7.41
N ILE A 75 10.80 12.15 -6.10
CA ILE A 75 10.49 10.98 -5.27
C ILE A 75 8.98 10.97 -4.98
N THR A 76 8.36 9.83 -5.24
CA THR A 76 6.95 9.59 -4.95
C THR A 76 6.77 9.14 -3.50
N VAL A 77 5.70 9.58 -2.86
CA VAL A 77 5.48 9.48 -1.42
C VAL A 77 4.13 8.85 -1.12
N VAL A 78 4.13 7.82 -0.26
CA VAL A 78 2.95 7.41 0.50
C VAL A 78 3.02 8.07 1.86
N VAL A 79 1.98 8.81 2.25
CA VAL A 79 1.86 9.40 3.59
C VAL A 79 0.90 8.58 4.44
N ALA A 80 0.94 8.73 5.77
CA ALA A 80 0.02 8.01 6.65
C ALA A 80 -0.80 8.95 7.54
N LEU A 81 -2.08 8.61 7.69
CA LEU A 81 -2.93 9.11 8.74
C LEU A 81 -2.78 8.17 9.95
N PRO A 82 -2.25 8.64 11.10
CA PRO A 82 -2.02 7.79 12.27
C PRO A 82 -3.30 7.21 12.88
N ASN A 83 -3.22 6.05 13.53
CA ASN A 83 -4.37 5.35 14.11
C ASN A 83 -5.13 6.23 15.13
N GLU A 84 -4.41 7.08 15.85
CA GLU A 84 -4.93 7.99 16.89
C GLU A 84 -5.92 9.02 16.31
N LEU A 85 -5.85 9.29 15.00
CA LEU A 85 -6.77 10.21 14.32
C LEU A 85 -7.98 9.51 13.70
N LEU A 86 -8.01 8.17 13.65
CA LEU A 86 -9.11 7.45 12.98
C LEU A 86 -10.46 7.80 13.58
N ALA A 87 -10.58 7.84 14.90
CA ALA A 87 -11.85 8.10 15.58
C ALA A 87 -12.41 9.50 15.27
N SER A 88 -11.58 10.54 15.33
CA SER A 88 -12.03 11.93 15.07
C SER A 88 -12.36 12.15 13.60
N ILE A 89 -11.56 11.59 12.69
CA ILE A 89 -11.76 11.68 11.24
C ILE A 89 -13.00 10.90 10.82
N ALA A 90 -13.28 9.76 11.44
CA ALA A 90 -14.44 8.92 11.15
C ALA A 90 -15.77 9.61 11.43
N VAL A 91 -15.85 10.38 12.53
CA VAL A 91 -17.11 10.97 13.00
C VAL A 91 -17.36 12.40 12.50
N ASP A 92 -16.33 13.07 11.96
CA ASP A 92 -16.42 14.47 11.54
C ASP A 92 -15.70 14.74 10.21
N GLN A 93 -16.50 14.99 9.17
CA GLN A 93 -16.03 15.35 7.83
C GLN A 93 -15.20 16.65 7.83
N SER A 94 -15.48 17.60 8.73
CA SER A 94 -14.72 18.85 8.79
C SER A 94 -13.30 18.63 9.30
N THR A 95 -13.12 17.70 10.25
CA THR A 95 -11.80 17.25 10.68
C THR A 95 -11.03 16.57 9.53
N ALA A 96 -11.69 15.76 8.71
CA ALA A 96 -11.09 15.16 7.51
C ALA A 96 -10.66 16.22 6.47
N ASP A 97 -11.53 17.19 6.21
CA ASP A 97 -11.26 18.30 5.29
C ASP A 97 -10.02 19.11 5.74
N ASN A 98 -9.96 19.44 7.02
CA ASN A 98 -8.82 20.18 7.61
C ASN A 98 -7.52 19.36 7.54
N TRP A 99 -7.60 18.05 7.77
CA TRP A 99 -6.45 17.16 7.67
C TRP A 99 -5.92 17.11 6.23
N VAL A 100 -6.80 16.89 5.24
CA VAL A 100 -6.39 16.87 3.82
C VAL A 100 -5.84 18.23 3.39
N GLN A 101 -6.46 19.33 3.83
CA GLN A 101 -5.97 20.66 3.50
C GLN A 101 -4.55 20.90 4.05
N SER A 102 -4.33 20.55 5.32
CA SER A 102 -3.08 20.84 6.03
C SER A 102 -1.93 19.93 5.61
N ASN A 103 -2.24 18.67 5.25
CA ASN A 103 -1.25 17.62 5.10
C ASN A 103 -1.08 17.13 3.65
N ILE A 104 -2.06 17.37 2.77
CA ILE A 104 -2.02 16.91 1.38
C ILE A 104 -1.98 18.10 0.43
N THR A 105 -3.05 18.91 0.37
CA THR A 105 -3.18 19.97 -0.65
C THR A 105 -2.13 21.07 -0.47
N LYS A 106 -1.64 21.28 0.75
CA LYS A 106 -0.58 22.24 1.05
C LYS A 106 0.76 21.87 0.37
N PHE A 107 1.02 20.59 0.13
CA PHE A 107 2.31 20.10 -0.37
C PHE A 107 2.24 19.56 -1.80
N TYR A 108 1.06 19.14 -2.26
CA TYR A 108 0.83 18.67 -3.61
C TYR A 108 0.57 19.86 -4.56
N PRO A 109 1.13 19.91 -5.80
CA PRO A 109 1.86 18.83 -6.48
C PRO A 109 3.39 18.86 -6.33
N GLN A 110 3.96 19.84 -5.61
CA GLN A 110 5.41 19.94 -5.47
C GLN A 110 5.99 18.66 -4.83
N THR A 111 5.31 18.14 -3.82
CA THR A 111 5.57 16.79 -3.27
C THR A 111 4.66 15.80 -3.97
N LYS A 112 5.24 14.77 -4.61
CA LYS A 112 4.49 13.75 -5.35
C LYS A 112 3.86 12.73 -4.40
N ILE A 113 2.77 13.11 -3.75
CA ILE A 113 1.98 12.19 -2.92
C ILE A 113 1.16 11.28 -3.85
N GLU A 114 1.38 9.96 -3.81
CA GLU A 114 0.63 8.99 -4.64
C GLU A 114 -0.51 8.32 -3.87
N ALA A 115 -0.39 8.21 -2.55
CA ALA A 115 -1.42 7.61 -1.72
C ALA A 115 -1.36 8.08 -0.26
N THR A 116 -2.50 7.95 0.40
CA THR A 116 -2.64 8.08 1.85
C THR A 116 -2.98 6.70 2.44
N ALA A 117 -2.09 6.19 3.29
CA ALA A 117 -2.33 5.06 4.16
C ALA A 117 -3.15 5.53 5.38
N VAL A 118 -4.43 5.16 5.44
CA VAL A 118 -5.34 5.49 6.53
C VAL A 118 -5.21 4.43 7.62
N GLY A 119 -4.56 4.80 8.71
CA GLY A 119 -4.12 3.87 9.75
C GLY A 119 -2.96 2.97 9.31
N ASN A 120 -2.51 2.12 10.22
CA ASN A 120 -1.51 1.07 10.00
C ASN A 120 -1.80 -0.10 10.95
N GLU A 121 -1.96 -1.30 10.40
CA GLU A 121 -2.20 -2.54 11.15
C GLU A 121 -3.38 -2.43 12.14
N VAL A 122 -4.45 -1.77 11.71
CA VAL A 122 -5.55 -1.30 12.57
C VAL A 122 -6.24 -2.41 13.36
N PHE A 123 -6.33 -3.63 12.82
CA PHE A 123 -7.00 -4.75 13.48
C PHE A 123 -6.28 -5.29 14.72
N VAL A 124 -5.02 -4.88 14.92
CA VAL A 124 -4.23 -5.18 16.11
C VAL A 124 -3.83 -3.92 16.88
N ASP A 125 -4.46 -2.78 16.59
CA ASP A 125 -4.26 -1.55 17.36
C ASP A 125 -4.73 -1.75 18.81
N PRO A 126 -3.87 -1.51 19.82
CA PRO A 126 -4.27 -1.61 21.23
C PRO A 126 -5.43 -0.70 21.62
N ASN A 127 -5.67 0.38 20.87
CA ASN A 127 -6.79 1.29 21.11
C ASN A 127 -8.11 0.83 20.44
N ASN A 128 -8.12 -0.35 19.82
CA ASN A 128 -9.30 -0.96 19.18
C ASN A 128 -10.02 -0.04 18.17
N THR A 129 -9.25 0.54 17.25
CA THR A 129 -9.75 1.54 16.28
C THR A 129 -10.40 0.95 15.03
N THR A 130 -10.57 -0.38 14.95
CA THR A 130 -11.17 -1.09 13.82
C THR A 130 -12.48 -0.48 13.32
N ASN A 131 -13.40 -0.14 14.24
CA ASN A 131 -14.71 0.44 13.92
C ASN A 131 -14.63 1.78 13.16
N TYR A 132 -13.51 2.50 13.28
CA TYR A 132 -13.34 3.82 12.70
C TYR A 132 -12.65 3.80 11.33
N LEU A 133 -12.06 2.66 10.93
CA LEU A 133 -11.22 2.58 9.74
C LEU A 133 -11.97 2.96 8.46
N VAL A 134 -13.03 2.22 8.12
CA VAL A 134 -13.75 2.43 6.86
C VAL A 134 -14.45 3.80 6.81
N PRO A 135 -15.10 4.28 7.89
CA PRO A 135 -15.61 5.65 7.94
C PRO A 135 -14.51 6.72 7.73
N ALA A 136 -13.34 6.57 8.37
CA ALA A 136 -12.24 7.51 8.20
C ALA A 136 -11.70 7.51 6.75
N MET A 137 -11.54 6.33 6.14
CA MET A 137 -11.14 6.18 4.74
C MET A 137 -12.12 6.90 3.80
N LYS A 138 -13.43 6.76 4.03
CA LYS A 138 -14.48 7.43 3.26
C LYS A 138 -14.40 8.95 3.39
N ASN A 139 -14.23 9.47 4.60
CA ASN A 139 -14.18 10.92 4.83
C ASN A 139 -12.93 11.55 4.22
N ILE A 140 -11.76 10.90 4.33
CA ILE A 140 -10.53 11.38 3.67
C ILE A 140 -10.69 11.38 2.15
N HIS A 141 -11.26 10.31 1.57
CA HIS A 141 -11.52 10.28 0.13
C HIS A 141 -12.50 11.37 -0.30
N ALA A 142 -13.57 11.62 0.45
CA ALA A 142 -14.50 12.71 0.16
C ALA A 142 -13.79 14.08 0.14
N SER A 143 -12.86 14.32 1.06
CA SER A 143 -12.03 15.53 1.07
C SER A 143 -11.07 15.60 -0.13
N LEU A 144 -10.52 14.47 -0.59
CA LEU A 144 -9.72 14.40 -1.82
C LEU A 144 -10.56 14.71 -3.06
N VAL A 145 -11.80 14.18 -3.15
CA VAL A 145 -12.76 14.50 -4.23
C VAL A 145 -13.08 16.00 -4.24
N LYS A 146 -13.36 16.59 -3.07
CA LYS A 146 -13.61 18.04 -2.93
C LYS A 146 -12.42 18.87 -3.42
N SER A 147 -11.21 18.35 -3.28
CA SER A 147 -9.97 18.97 -3.75
C SER A 147 -9.58 18.58 -5.18
N LYS A 148 -10.37 17.73 -5.86
CA LYS A 148 -10.11 17.16 -7.20
C LYS A 148 -8.79 16.37 -7.28
N LEU A 149 -8.41 15.70 -6.19
CA LEU A 149 -7.18 14.92 -6.07
C LEU A 149 -7.41 13.40 -6.01
N ASP A 150 -8.67 12.94 -5.97
CA ASP A 150 -9.06 11.53 -5.85
C ASP A 150 -8.57 10.65 -7.01
N SER A 151 -8.42 11.22 -8.20
CA SER A 151 -7.82 10.51 -9.34
C SER A 151 -6.31 10.32 -9.22
N ALA A 152 -5.62 11.24 -8.54
CA ALA A 152 -4.16 11.28 -8.43
C ALA A 152 -3.63 10.62 -7.14
N ILE A 153 -4.40 10.68 -6.05
CA ILE A 153 -4.00 10.21 -4.72
C ILE A 153 -4.93 9.09 -4.28
N LYS A 154 -4.38 7.88 -4.18
CA LYS A 154 -5.13 6.68 -3.75
C LYS A 154 -5.28 6.61 -2.24
N ILE A 155 -6.28 5.86 -1.80
CA ILE A 155 -6.53 5.60 -0.37
C ILE A 155 -6.35 4.11 -0.12
N SER A 156 -5.63 3.74 0.93
CA SER A 156 -5.50 2.35 1.36
C SER A 156 -5.30 2.27 2.87
N SER A 157 -5.23 1.07 3.43
CA SER A 157 -4.85 0.82 4.81
C SER A 157 -3.92 -0.39 4.87
N PRO A 158 -2.67 -0.24 5.33
CA PRO A 158 -1.74 -1.36 5.48
C PRO A 158 -2.25 -2.38 6.50
N LEU A 159 -2.53 -3.59 6.03
CA LEU A 159 -2.93 -4.70 6.89
C LEU A 159 -1.71 -5.42 7.45
N ALA A 160 -1.77 -5.80 8.73
CA ALA A 160 -0.86 -6.80 9.28
C ALA A 160 -1.23 -8.17 8.70
N PHE A 161 -0.23 -9.02 8.49
CA PHE A 161 -0.45 -10.41 8.08
C PHE A 161 -1.34 -11.20 9.07
N SER A 162 -1.37 -10.78 10.33
CA SER A 162 -2.23 -11.34 11.40
C SER A 162 -3.73 -11.09 11.22
N ALA A 163 -4.15 -10.38 10.16
CA ALA A 163 -5.53 -10.30 9.72
C ALA A 163 -6.04 -11.64 9.15
N LEU A 164 -5.14 -12.51 8.69
CA LEU A 164 -5.45 -13.85 8.23
C LEU A 164 -5.69 -14.81 9.41
N GLN A 165 -6.64 -15.71 9.24
CA GLN A 165 -6.90 -16.87 10.09
C GLN A 165 -6.09 -18.08 9.63
N ASN A 166 -6.07 -18.31 8.31
CA ASN A 166 -5.32 -19.38 7.67
C ASN A 166 -4.37 -18.76 6.65
N SER A 167 -3.16 -19.31 6.57
CA SER A 167 -2.13 -18.90 5.59
C SER A 167 -1.28 -20.07 5.11
N TYR A 168 -1.58 -21.30 5.55
CA TYR A 168 -0.90 -22.52 5.11
C TYR A 168 -1.90 -23.65 4.80
N PRO A 169 -1.79 -24.32 3.63
CA PRO A 169 -0.99 -23.87 2.49
C PRO A 169 -1.45 -22.48 2.01
N SER A 170 -0.62 -21.76 1.24
CA SER A 170 -0.93 -20.40 0.77
C SER A 170 -2.29 -20.34 0.06
N SER A 171 -2.64 -21.36 -0.73
CA SER A 171 -3.95 -21.49 -1.38
C SER A 171 -5.17 -21.61 -0.46
N ALA A 172 -4.97 -21.93 0.82
CA ALA A 172 -6.02 -21.98 1.84
C ALA A 172 -6.14 -20.67 2.65
N GLY A 173 -5.50 -19.60 2.17
CA GLY A 173 -5.56 -18.28 2.80
C GLY A 173 -6.99 -17.82 3.08
N SER A 174 -7.25 -17.34 4.29
CA SER A 174 -8.56 -16.79 4.67
C SER A 174 -8.43 -15.71 5.74
N PHE A 175 -9.23 -14.65 5.66
CA PHE A 175 -9.33 -13.66 6.74
C PHE A 175 -9.99 -14.26 8.00
N LYS A 176 -9.70 -13.65 9.15
CA LYS A 176 -10.43 -13.90 10.40
C LYS A 176 -11.91 -13.57 10.26
N GLN A 177 -12.78 -14.52 10.62
CA GLN A 177 -14.22 -14.45 10.37
C GLN A 177 -14.86 -13.22 11.03
N GLU A 178 -14.40 -12.85 12.22
CA GLU A 178 -14.87 -11.67 12.95
C GLU A 178 -14.55 -10.34 12.24
N LEU A 179 -13.55 -10.32 11.33
CA LEU A 179 -13.19 -9.14 10.55
C LEU A 179 -13.92 -9.07 9.20
N VAL A 180 -14.35 -10.21 8.64
CA VAL A 180 -14.84 -10.32 7.25
C VAL A 180 -16.00 -9.37 6.97
N GLU A 181 -17.14 -9.59 7.62
CA GLU A 181 -18.35 -8.79 7.38
C GLU A 181 -18.24 -7.40 8.00
N HIS A 182 -17.55 -7.31 9.13
CA HIS A 182 -17.47 -6.08 9.91
C HIS A 182 -16.64 -4.99 9.24
N VAL A 183 -15.47 -5.34 8.68
CA VAL A 183 -14.51 -4.33 8.21
C VAL A 183 -13.81 -4.68 6.89
N ILE A 184 -13.46 -5.95 6.64
CA ILE A 184 -12.72 -6.34 5.42
C ILE A 184 -13.57 -6.12 4.18
N LYS A 185 -14.78 -6.70 4.10
CA LYS A 185 -15.67 -6.54 2.94
C LYS A 185 -16.01 -5.07 2.68
N PRO A 186 -16.47 -4.28 3.68
CA PRO A 186 -16.71 -2.85 3.49
C PRO A 186 -15.48 -2.06 3.01
N MET A 187 -14.28 -2.42 3.48
CA MET A 187 -13.03 -1.79 3.04
C MET A 187 -12.71 -2.16 1.59
N LEU A 188 -12.78 -3.44 1.21
CA LEU A 188 -12.50 -3.89 -0.15
C LEU A 188 -13.48 -3.31 -1.17
N ASP A 189 -14.77 -3.26 -0.83
CA ASP A 189 -15.80 -2.62 -1.66
C ASP A 189 -15.47 -1.14 -1.88
N PHE A 190 -15.03 -0.44 -0.83
CA PHE A 190 -14.64 0.95 -0.92
C PHE A 190 -13.36 1.15 -1.77
N LEU A 191 -12.34 0.30 -1.61
CA LEU A 191 -11.14 0.35 -2.43
C LEU A 191 -11.48 0.12 -3.92
N LYS A 192 -12.37 -0.83 -4.21
CA LYS A 192 -12.85 -1.11 -5.57
C LYS A 192 -13.61 0.09 -6.16
N GLN A 193 -14.53 0.69 -5.40
CA GLN A 193 -15.31 1.86 -5.84
C GLN A 193 -14.44 3.09 -6.14
N THR A 194 -13.32 3.25 -5.42
CA THR A 194 -12.39 4.38 -5.59
C THR A 194 -11.24 4.10 -6.56
N GLY A 195 -11.18 2.89 -7.14
CA GLY A 195 -10.06 2.46 -7.97
C GLY A 195 -8.72 2.53 -7.23
N SER A 196 -8.72 2.17 -5.95
CA SER A 196 -7.55 2.08 -5.09
C SER A 196 -7.10 0.62 -4.92
N TYR A 197 -5.94 0.42 -4.29
CA TYR A 197 -5.33 -0.89 -4.05
C TYR A 197 -5.25 -1.21 -2.56
N LEU A 198 -5.10 -2.50 -2.22
CA LEU A 198 -4.85 -2.95 -0.85
C LEU A 198 -3.36 -2.86 -0.52
N MET A 199 -3.02 -2.39 0.69
CA MET A 199 -1.66 -2.45 1.23
C MET A 199 -1.57 -3.58 2.26
N VAL A 200 -0.47 -4.33 2.24
CA VAL A 200 -0.20 -5.40 3.21
C VAL A 200 1.25 -5.29 3.68
N ASN A 201 1.45 -5.42 4.98
CA ASN A 201 2.76 -5.57 5.58
C ASN A 201 3.08 -7.08 5.65
N ALA A 202 4.00 -7.53 4.79
CA ALA A 202 4.49 -8.91 4.75
C ALA A 202 5.88 -8.99 5.37
N TYR A 203 6.07 -9.94 6.29
CA TYR A 203 7.32 -10.12 7.03
C TYR A 203 7.61 -11.63 7.20
N PRO A 204 8.25 -12.27 6.21
CA PRO A 204 8.66 -13.67 6.29
C PRO A 204 9.47 -13.98 7.56
N PHE A 205 10.37 -13.05 7.93
CA PHE A 205 11.19 -13.13 9.14
C PHE A 205 10.41 -13.46 10.43
N PHE A 206 9.21 -12.89 10.64
CA PHE A 206 8.42 -13.19 11.85
C PHE A 206 7.86 -14.61 11.83
N ALA A 207 7.47 -15.13 10.66
CA ALA A 207 7.04 -16.52 10.52
C ALA A 207 8.21 -17.47 10.83
N TYR A 208 9.37 -17.21 10.23
CA TYR A 208 10.61 -17.97 10.49
C TYR A 208 11.00 -17.93 11.97
N SER A 209 11.10 -16.74 12.57
CA SER A 209 11.53 -16.59 13.96
C SER A 209 10.62 -17.32 14.95
N ALA A 210 9.31 -17.37 14.68
CA ALA A 210 8.35 -18.08 15.53
C ALA A 210 8.34 -19.60 15.32
N ASN A 211 8.75 -20.09 14.14
CA ASN A 211 8.64 -21.49 13.73
C ASN A 211 9.96 -22.02 13.11
N SER A 212 11.10 -21.65 13.67
CA SER A 212 12.43 -21.93 13.09
C SER A 212 12.78 -23.43 13.01
N ASN A 213 12.03 -24.29 13.70
CA ASN A 213 12.10 -25.74 13.58
C ASN A 213 11.31 -26.31 12.39
N GLN A 214 10.42 -25.53 11.78
CA GLN A 214 9.57 -25.92 10.66
C GLN A 214 9.87 -25.14 9.38
N ILE A 215 10.25 -23.87 9.51
CA ILE A 215 10.54 -22.97 8.39
C ILE A 215 12.06 -22.90 8.22
N SER A 216 12.54 -23.32 7.05
CA SER A 216 13.96 -23.21 6.72
C SER A 216 14.36 -21.74 6.51
N PRO A 217 15.55 -21.31 6.96
CA PRO A 217 16.06 -20.00 6.62
C PRO A 217 16.26 -19.82 5.12
N ASP A 218 16.53 -20.89 4.36
CA ASP A 218 16.71 -20.80 2.92
C ASP A 218 15.38 -20.49 2.19
N TYR A 219 14.28 -21.05 2.67
CA TYR A 219 12.92 -20.71 2.20
C TYR A 219 12.57 -19.24 2.48
N ASP A 220 12.96 -18.72 3.64
CA ASP A 220 12.69 -17.33 4.04
C ASP A 220 13.54 -16.30 3.26
N LEU A 221 14.77 -16.69 2.88
CA LEU A 221 15.77 -15.84 2.24
C LEU A 221 15.81 -15.97 0.71
N PHE A 222 14.77 -16.52 0.07
CA PHE A 222 14.68 -16.71 -1.38
C PHE A 222 15.81 -17.57 -1.96
N LYS A 223 16.26 -18.59 -1.21
CA LYS A 223 17.28 -19.55 -1.64
C LYS A 223 16.64 -20.89 -1.97
N ASP A 224 17.44 -21.74 -2.61
CA ASP A 224 17.08 -23.14 -2.88
C ASP A 224 16.67 -23.82 -1.57
N ASN A 225 15.47 -24.40 -1.56
CA ASN A 225 14.88 -25.03 -0.39
C ASN A 225 14.31 -26.41 -0.77
N PRO A 226 13.96 -27.28 0.20
CA PRO A 226 13.50 -28.65 -0.05
C PRO A 226 12.11 -28.74 -0.70
N GLY A 227 11.99 -28.33 -1.96
CA GLY A 227 10.81 -28.57 -2.79
C GLY A 227 9.59 -27.69 -2.50
N VAL A 228 9.71 -26.61 -1.74
CA VAL A 228 8.65 -25.61 -1.61
C VAL A 228 8.75 -24.65 -2.78
N VAL A 229 7.68 -24.57 -3.56
CA VAL A 229 7.62 -23.79 -4.81
C VAL A 229 7.72 -22.30 -4.52
N ASP A 230 6.95 -21.81 -3.55
CA ASP A 230 6.93 -20.40 -3.18
C ASP A 230 8.04 -20.13 -2.16
N SER A 231 8.71 -18.99 -2.25
CA SER A 231 9.50 -18.45 -1.13
C SER A 231 8.60 -17.97 0.02
N GLY A 232 9.17 -17.71 1.19
CA GLY A 232 8.41 -17.20 2.35
C GLY A 232 7.62 -15.93 2.07
N PHE A 233 8.15 -15.03 1.24
CA PHE A 233 7.44 -13.84 0.82
C PHE A 233 6.30 -14.14 -0.16
N GLU A 234 6.57 -14.93 -1.20
CA GLU A 234 5.56 -15.31 -2.20
C GLU A 234 4.39 -16.04 -1.54
N ALA A 235 4.67 -16.96 -0.62
CA ALA A 235 3.64 -17.68 0.12
C ALA A 235 2.75 -16.74 0.97
N GLN A 236 3.32 -15.69 1.58
CA GLN A 236 2.51 -14.69 2.30
C GLN A 236 1.62 -13.91 1.33
N ILE A 237 2.17 -13.49 0.19
CA ILE A 237 1.39 -12.76 -0.83
C ILE A 237 0.26 -13.63 -1.40
N ASP A 238 0.55 -14.89 -1.72
CA ASP A 238 -0.44 -15.85 -2.23
C ASP A 238 -1.52 -16.17 -1.21
N ALA A 239 -1.18 -16.25 0.08
CA ALA A 239 -2.16 -16.40 1.16
C ALA A 239 -3.12 -15.20 1.23
N VAL A 240 -2.64 -13.98 1.01
CA VAL A 240 -3.51 -12.80 0.92
C VAL A 240 -4.40 -12.89 -0.30
N PHE A 241 -3.86 -13.25 -1.47
CA PHE A 241 -4.67 -13.41 -2.69
C PHE A 241 -5.76 -14.46 -2.52
N ALA A 242 -5.43 -15.63 -1.97
CA ALA A 242 -6.40 -16.68 -1.66
C ALA A 242 -7.50 -16.17 -0.71
N ALA A 243 -7.11 -15.43 0.34
CA ALA A 243 -8.06 -14.85 1.28
C ALA A 243 -8.99 -13.81 0.64
N LEU A 244 -8.48 -13.00 -0.28
CA LEU A 244 -9.29 -12.06 -1.07
C LEU A 244 -10.27 -12.80 -1.97
N SER A 245 -9.82 -13.84 -2.68
CA SER A 245 -10.68 -14.63 -3.56
C SER A 245 -11.79 -15.38 -2.81
N ALA A 246 -11.58 -15.73 -1.54
CA ALA A 246 -12.57 -16.45 -0.73
C ALA A 246 -13.75 -15.58 -0.25
N ILE A 247 -13.67 -14.25 -0.35
CA ILE A 247 -14.67 -13.33 0.20
C ILE A 247 -15.25 -12.33 -0.82
N GLN A 248 -14.84 -12.44 -2.09
CA GLN A 248 -15.35 -11.63 -3.20
C GLN A 248 -16.60 -12.23 -3.83
#